data_AF-A0A372Q279-F1
#
_entry.id   AF-A0A372Q279-F1
#
_cell.length_a   1.000
_cell.length_b   1.000
_cell.length_c   1.000
_cell.angle_alpha   90.00
_cell.angle_beta   90.00
_cell.angle_gamma   90.00
#
_symmetry.space_group_name_H-M   'P 1'
#
loop_
_entity.id
_entity.type
_entity.pdbx_description
1 polymer ?
#
loop_
_entity_poly.entity_id
_entity_poly.type
_entity_poly.pdbx_seq_one_letter_code
_entity_poly.pdbx_strand_id
1 'polypeptide(L)'
;MAKQRSLRSLLTTKARDALFSYFGTFNLPPINTNIPSAKIVKWKKDPVVTLCYNKLFNQKGSLGVLTQILEKVFSDKYPLSLHIAFVTATLSVLLDLTSNTIQTNENTMKDKINFYMNVLDDDKMDLFKK
;
A
#
# COMPACT_ATOMS: atom_id res chain seq x y z
N MET A 1 22.40 -5.97 -6.01
CA MET A 1 22.06 -4.58 -5.63
C MET A 1 21.06 -3.90 -6.59
N ALA A 2 21.33 -3.79 -7.91
CA ALA A 2 20.44 -3.06 -8.84
C ALA A 2 19.08 -3.75 -9.12
N LYS A 3 19.07 -5.09 -9.27
CA LYS A 3 17.87 -5.87 -9.62
C LYS A 3 16.75 -5.84 -8.56
N GLN A 4 17.13 -5.75 -7.29
CA GLN A 4 16.18 -5.66 -6.19
C GLN A 4 15.63 -4.24 -6.02
N ARG A 5 16.46 -3.22 -6.30
CA ARG A 5 16.03 -1.82 -6.32
C ARG A 5 15.02 -1.58 -7.44
N SER A 6 15.29 -2.06 -8.66
CA SER A 6 14.37 -1.90 -9.80
C SER A 6 13.02 -2.60 -9.57
N LEU A 7 13.02 -3.79 -8.97
CA LEU A 7 11.79 -4.49 -8.61
C LEU A 7 10.97 -3.73 -7.57
N ARG A 8 11.61 -3.22 -6.52
CA ARG A 8 10.94 -2.40 -5.49
C ARG A 8 10.33 -1.14 -6.08
N SER A 9 11.06 -0.45 -6.96
CA SER A 9 10.57 0.72 -7.69
C SER A 9 9.34 0.37 -8.53
N LEU A 10 9.41 -0.72 -9.30
CA LEU A 10 8.31 -1.20 -10.13
C LEU A 10 7.06 -1.52 -9.31
N LEU A 11 7.20 -2.31 -8.24
CA LEU A 11 6.09 -2.68 -7.36
C LEU A 11 5.47 -1.45 -6.68
N THR A 12 6.28 -0.46 -6.30
CA THR A 12 5.80 0.79 -5.70
C THR A 12 4.95 1.58 -6.69
N THR A 13 5.41 1.71 -7.94
CA THR A 13 4.65 2.41 -8.99
C THR A 13 3.35 1.68 -9.28
N LYS A 14 3.39 0.35 -9.49
CA LYS A 14 2.19 -0.46 -9.71
C LYS A 14 1.20 -0.39 -8.55
N ALA A 15 1.67 -0.43 -7.31
CA ALA A 15 0.83 -0.32 -6.12
C ALA A 15 0.10 1.02 -6.07
N ARG A 16 0.80 2.12 -6.39
CA ARG A 16 0.20 3.45 -6.49
C ARG A 16 -0.84 3.51 -7.60
N ASP A 17 -0.50 3.04 -8.80
CA ASP A 17 -1.41 3.06 -9.94
C ASP A 17 -2.66 2.22 -9.67
N ALA A 18 -2.52 1.04 -9.06
CA ALA A 18 -3.64 0.19 -8.67
C ALA A 18 -4.51 0.85 -7.59
N LEU A 19 -3.90 1.50 -6.59
CA LEU A 19 -4.62 2.27 -5.56
C LEU A 19 -5.43 3.41 -6.18
N PHE A 20 -4.80 4.24 -7.02
CA PHE A 20 -5.48 5.35 -7.69
C PHE A 20 -6.50 4.88 -8.71
N SER A 21 -6.27 3.76 -9.38
CA SER A 21 -7.26 3.15 -10.27
C SER A 21 -8.49 2.65 -9.51
N TYR A 22 -8.30 2.07 -8.32
CA TYR A 22 -9.39 1.57 -7.49
C TYR A 22 -10.18 2.70 -6.84
N PHE A 23 -9.47 3.69 -6.26
CA PHE A 23 -10.08 4.82 -5.57
C PHE A 23 -10.32 6.04 -6.46
N GLY A 24 -10.02 5.96 -7.75
CA GLY A 24 -10.26 7.04 -8.71
C GLY A 24 -11.74 7.41 -8.81
N THR A 25 -12.63 6.42 -8.64
CA THR A 25 -14.08 6.65 -8.52
C THR A 25 -14.49 7.37 -7.23
N PHE A 26 -13.65 7.31 -6.19
CA PHE A 26 -13.84 8.01 -4.92
C PHE A 26 -13.18 9.40 -4.90
N ASN A 27 -12.70 9.91 -6.04
CA ASN A 27 -11.99 11.18 -6.18
C ASN A 27 -10.77 11.30 -5.25
N LEU A 28 -10.02 10.20 -5.04
CA LEU A 28 -8.76 10.26 -4.28
C LEU A 28 -7.82 11.28 -4.94
N PRO A 29 -7.46 12.38 -4.26
CA PRO A 29 -6.65 13.42 -4.88
C PRO A 29 -5.27 12.87 -5.23
N PRO A 30 -4.73 13.14 -6.43
CA PRO A 30 -3.40 12.71 -6.79
C PRO A 30 -2.36 13.39 -5.89
N ILE A 31 -1.33 12.65 -5.48
CA ILE A 31 -0.22 13.18 -4.70
C ILE A 31 1.12 12.86 -5.34
N ASN A 32 1.96 13.87 -5.50
CA ASN A 32 3.33 13.72 -5.99
C ASN A 32 4.30 13.64 -4.79
N THR A 33 5.36 12.83 -4.93
CA THR A 33 6.42 12.67 -3.93
C THR A 33 7.34 13.88 -3.76
N ASN A 34 7.26 14.86 -4.67
CA ASN A 34 8.09 16.05 -4.67
C ASN A 34 7.34 17.33 -4.23
N ILE A 35 6.36 17.19 -3.32
CA ILE A 35 5.64 18.34 -2.75
C ILE A 35 6.06 18.57 -1.29
N PRO A 36 5.98 19.82 -0.78
CA PRO A 36 6.34 20.12 0.60
C PRO A 36 5.56 19.28 1.61
N SER A 37 6.21 18.92 2.73
CA SER A 37 5.61 18.17 3.85
C SER A 37 4.27 18.74 4.31
N ALA A 38 4.13 20.07 4.35
CA ALA A 38 2.86 20.72 4.68
C ALA A 38 1.70 20.36 3.72
N LYS A 39 1.98 20.22 2.42
CA LYS A 39 0.97 19.77 1.43
C LYS A 39 0.68 18.28 1.59
N ILE A 40 1.69 17.47 1.94
CA ILE A 40 1.51 16.04 2.24
C ILE A 40 0.58 15.87 3.45
N VAL A 41 0.84 16.60 4.53
CA VAL A 41 0.01 16.57 5.73
C VAL A 41 -1.41 17.02 5.41
N LYS A 42 -1.58 18.09 4.64
CA LYS A 42 -2.91 18.56 4.21
C LYS A 42 -3.65 17.51 3.40
N TRP A 43 -2.95 16.83 2.47
CA TRP A 43 -3.52 15.73 1.69
C TRP A 43 -3.90 14.54 2.57
N LYS A 44 -3.06 14.15 3.53
CA LYS A 44 -3.36 13.05 4.45
C LYS A 44 -4.54 13.34 5.37
N LYS A 45 -4.73 14.61 5.76
CA LYS A 45 -5.89 15.09 6.51
C LYS A 45 -7.16 15.20 5.66
N ASP A 46 -7.07 14.96 4.35
CA ASP A 46 -8.25 14.94 3.50
C ASP A 46 -9.18 13.79 3.95
N PRO A 47 -10.48 14.06 4.16
CA PRO A 47 -11.44 13.03 4.55
C PRO A 47 -11.48 11.85 3.59
N VAL A 48 -11.25 12.07 2.29
CA VAL A 48 -11.21 11.02 1.27
C VAL A 48 -10.02 10.09 1.49
N VAL A 49 -8.85 10.63 1.83
CA VAL A 49 -7.65 9.82 2.12
C VAL A 49 -7.85 9.00 3.39
N THR A 50 -8.47 9.59 4.41
CA THR A 50 -8.82 8.90 5.66
C THR A 50 -9.84 7.78 5.42
N LEU A 51 -10.86 8.01 4.57
CA LEU A 51 -11.81 6.99 4.14
C LEU A 51 -11.12 5.86 3.37
N CYS A 52 -10.17 6.17 2.49
CA CYS A 52 -9.39 5.16 1.76
C CYS A 52 -8.57 4.30 2.72
N TYR A 53 -7.87 4.91 3.68
CA TYR A 53 -7.14 4.17 4.71
C TYR A 53 -8.06 3.25 5.51
N ASN A 54 -9.20 3.77 5.98
CA ASN A 54 -10.15 3.00 6.78
C ASN A 54 -10.75 1.82 5.99
N LYS A 55 -11.06 2.02 4.70
CA LYS A 55 -11.51 0.93 3.82
C LYS A 55 -10.45 -0.14 3.61
N LEU A 56 -9.17 0.23 3.57
CA LEU A 56 -8.05 -0.69 3.34
C LEU A 56 -7.58 -1.44 4.58
N PHE A 57 -7.71 -0.86 5.78
CA PHE A 57 -7.07 -1.40 6.99
C PHE A 57 -8.01 -1.56 8.20
N ASN A 58 -9.13 -0.84 8.28
CA ASN A 58 -9.94 -0.78 9.51
C ASN A 58 -11.35 -1.39 9.39
N GLN A 59 -11.91 -1.60 8.19
CA GLN A 59 -13.27 -2.12 8.03
C GLN A 59 -13.32 -3.64 7.84
N LYS A 60 -14.40 -4.30 8.31
CA LYS A 60 -14.76 -5.67 7.89
C LYS A 60 -15.00 -5.63 6.37
N GLY A 61 -14.12 -6.29 5.60
CA GLY A 61 -14.08 -6.20 4.14
C GLY A 61 -12.83 -5.51 3.57
N SER A 62 -11.96 -4.99 4.44
CA SER A 62 -10.64 -4.46 4.09
C SER A 62 -9.78 -5.44 3.32
N LEU A 63 -9.86 -6.72 3.71
CA LEU A 63 -9.22 -7.83 3.03
C LEU A 63 -9.60 -7.88 1.54
N GLY A 64 -10.89 -7.79 1.21
CA GLY A 64 -11.36 -7.86 -0.17
C GLY A 64 -10.90 -6.69 -1.03
N VAL A 65 -10.94 -5.47 -0.48
CA VAL A 65 -10.43 -4.27 -1.17
C VAL A 65 -8.92 -4.38 -1.42
N LEU A 66 -8.17 -4.82 -0.41
CA LEU A 66 -6.74 -5.04 -0.52
C LEU A 66 -6.42 -6.14 -1.55
N THR A 67 -7.17 -7.25 -1.55
CA THR A 67 -7.03 -8.33 -2.55
C THR A 67 -7.23 -7.79 -3.96
N GLN A 68 -8.28 -7.02 -4.23
CA GLN A 68 -8.53 -6.44 -5.57
C GLN A 68 -7.40 -5.52 -6.03
N ILE A 69 -6.80 -4.76 -5.11
CA ILE A 69 -5.64 -3.91 -5.43
C ILE A 69 -4.41 -4.78 -5.72
N LEU A 70 -4.17 -5.82 -4.92
CA LEU A 70 -3.05 -6.74 -5.13
C LEU A 70 -3.20 -7.53 -6.44
N GLU A 71 -4.39 -8.02 -6.77
CA GLU A 71 -4.70 -8.67 -8.06
C GLU A 71 -4.36 -7.74 -9.24
N LYS A 72 -4.71 -6.45 -9.16
CA LYS A 72 -4.31 -5.46 -10.17
C LYS A 72 -2.78 -5.28 -10.25
N VAL A 73 -2.07 -5.28 -9.12
CA VAL A 73 -0.60 -5.11 -9.09
C VAL A 73 0.10 -6.30 -9.74
N PHE A 74 -0.38 -7.51 -9.46
CA PHE A 74 0.26 -8.75 -9.89
C PHE A 74 -0.34 -9.36 -11.16
N SER A 75 -1.45 -8.82 -11.66
CA SER A 75 -2.16 -9.27 -12.86
C SER A 75 -2.46 -10.78 -12.80
N ASP A 76 -3.12 -11.21 -11.72
CA ASP A 76 -3.53 -12.60 -11.45
C ASP A 76 -2.38 -13.62 -11.30
N LYS A 77 -1.13 -13.16 -11.18
CA LYS A 77 0.00 -14.02 -10.80
C LYS A 77 0.05 -14.20 -9.29
N TYR A 78 0.20 -15.45 -8.84
CA TYR A 78 0.45 -15.78 -7.43
C TYR A 78 1.75 -15.11 -6.95
N PRO A 79 1.67 -14.03 -6.14
CA PRO A 79 2.85 -13.33 -5.69
C PRO A 79 3.44 -14.04 -4.46
N LEU A 80 4.77 -14.00 -4.30
CA LEU A 80 5.38 -14.42 -3.04
C LEU A 80 4.82 -13.57 -1.88
N SER A 81 4.66 -14.16 -0.69
CA SER A 81 4.23 -13.47 0.53
C SER A 81 5.04 -12.20 0.78
N LEU A 82 6.34 -12.24 0.49
CA LEU A 82 7.24 -11.08 0.58
C LEU A 82 6.80 -9.91 -0.30
N HIS A 83 6.36 -10.18 -1.53
CA HIS A 83 5.91 -9.13 -2.44
C HIS A 83 4.56 -8.56 -2.00
N ILE A 84 3.67 -9.42 -1.48
CA ILE A 84 2.39 -8.99 -0.90
C ILE A 84 2.65 -8.07 0.30
N ALA A 85 3.46 -8.52 1.27
CA ALA A 85 3.84 -7.74 2.44
C ALA A 85 4.53 -6.43 2.05
N PHE A 86 5.39 -6.44 1.03
CA PHE A 86 6.02 -5.23 0.50
C PHE A 86 5.01 -4.23 -0.07
N VAL A 87 4.07 -4.69 -0.89
CA VAL A 87 3.03 -3.82 -1.48
C VAL A 87 2.11 -3.29 -0.39
N THR A 88 1.65 -4.14 0.52
CA THR A 88 0.78 -3.74 1.65
C THR A 88 1.48 -2.72 2.56
N ALA A 89 2.76 -2.95 2.91
CA ALA A 89 3.57 -1.98 3.65
C ALA A 89 3.71 -0.65 2.89
N THR A 90 3.86 -0.70 1.57
CA THR A 90 3.99 0.50 0.74
C THR A 90 2.71 1.33 0.76
N LEU A 91 1.56 0.66 0.64
CA LEU A 91 0.25 1.31 0.73
C LEU A 91 -0.01 1.89 2.13
N SER A 92 0.37 1.16 3.18
CA SER A 92 0.19 1.63 4.55
C SER A 92 1.07 2.83 4.89
N VAL A 93 2.31 2.88 4.38
CA VAL A 93 3.20 4.05 4.48
C VAL A 93 2.64 5.24 3.71
N LEU A 94 2.18 5.00 2.48
CA LEU A 94 1.62 6.03 1.60
C LEU A 94 0.41 6.71 2.24
N LEU A 95 -0.48 5.91 2.82
CA LEU A 95 -1.72 6.36 3.46
C LEU A 95 -1.57 6.63 4.97
N ASP A 96 -0.35 6.52 5.53
CA ASP A 96 -0.12 6.67 6.96
C ASP A 96 -0.52 8.06 7.44
N LEU A 97 -1.70 8.17 8.07
CA LEU A 97 -2.30 9.44 8.47
C LEU A 97 -1.46 10.20 9.53
N THR A 98 -0.53 9.50 10.20
CA THR A 98 0.32 10.07 11.26
C THR A 98 1.65 10.61 10.73
N SER A 99 2.07 10.19 9.53
CA SER A 99 3.36 10.57 8.97
C SER A 99 3.30 11.82 8.11
N ASN A 100 4.25 12.74 8.32
CA ASN A 100 4.40 13.95 7.50
C ASN A 100 5.09 13.70 6.15
N THR A 101 5.48 12.46 5.87
CA THR A 101 6.16 12.06 4.64
C THR A 101 5.41 10.94 3.92
N ILE A 102 5.59 10.89 2.60
CA ILE A 102 5.13 9.77 1.76
C ILE A 102 6.27 8.77 1.51
N GLN A 103 7.50 9.21 1.79
CA GLN A 103 8.70 8.39 1.74
C GLN A 103 9.00 7.90 3.16
N THR A 104 9.37 6.64 3.29
CA THR A 104 9.77 6.05 4.57
C THR A 104 11.22 5.62 4.50
N ASN A 105 11.91 5.66 5.64
CA ASN A 105 13.27 5.16 5.74
C ASN A 105 13.32 3.63 5.60
N GLU A 106 14.48 3.07 5.28
CA GLU A 106 14.58 1.62 5.02
C GLU A 106 14.24 0.76 6.24
N ASN A 107 14.61 1.19 7.45
CA ASN A 107 14.36 0.46 8.69
C ASN A 107 12.86 0.35 8.99
N THR A 108 12.13 1.46 9.00
CA THR A 108 10.68 1.49 9.17
C THR A 108 9.96 0.68 8.09
N MET A 109 10.47 0.68 6.85
CA MET A 109 9.91 -0.17 5.81
C MET A 109 10.12 -1.66 6.11
N LYS A 110 11.31 -2.06 6.57
CA LYS A 110 11.60 -3.44 6.97
C LYS A 110 10.70 -3.87 8.12
N ASP A 111 10.52 -3.02 9.12
CA ASP A 111 9.66 -3.31 10.26
C ASP A 111 8.21 -3.52 9.82
N LYS A 112 7.68 -2.67 8.94
CA LYS A 112 6.33 -2.84 8.38
C LYS A 112 6.22 -4.10 7.53
N ILE A 113 7.21 -4.41 6.69
CA ILE A 113 7.22 -5.65 5.89
C ILE A 113 7.19 -6.86 6.81
N ASN A 114 8.04 -6.91 7.84
CA ASN A 114 8.08 -8.01 8.79
C ASN A 114 6.75 -8.16 9.54
N PHE A 115 6.15 -7.05 9.96
CA PHE A 115 4.81 -7.05 10.55
C PHE A 115 3.79 -7.71 9.64
N TYR A 116 3.69 -7.28 8.37
CA TYR A 116 2.72 -7.88 7.44
C TYR A 116 3.10 -9.31 7.03
N MET A 117 4.38 -9.67 7.01
CA MET A 117 4.80 -11.06 6.80
C MET A 117 4.32 -11.97 7.93
N ASN A 118 4.48 -11.55 9.19
CA ASN A 118 3.98 -12.30 10.34
C ASN A 118 2.45 -12.40 10.32
N VAL A 119 1.75 -11.32 9.96
CA VAL A 119 0.29 -11.35 9.80
C VAL A 119 -0.15 -12.32 8.71
N LEU A 120 0.57 -12.39 7.58
CA LEU A 120 0.28 -13.34 6.49
C LEU A 120 0.66 -14.79 6.82
N ASP A 121 1.52 -15.01 7.80
CA ASP A 121 1.93 -16.33 8.28
C ASP A 121 0.93 -16.87 9.33
N ASP A 122 0.42 -15.99 10.20
CA ASP A 122 -0.58 -16.30 11.23
C ASP A 122 -2.00 -16.44 10.64
N ASP A 123 -2.39 -15.53 9.75
CA ASP A 123 -3.62 -15.59 8.97
C ASP A 123 -3.38 -16.51 7.76
N LYS A 124 -3.59 -17.82 7.95
CA LYS A 124 -3.42 -18.87 6.92
C LYS A 124 -3.93 -18.41 5.56
N MET A 125 -3.03 -17.96 4.69
CA MET A 125 -3.07 -17.93 3.21
C MET A 125 -4.40 -18.31 2.52
N ASP A 126 -5.48 -17.57 2.81
CA ASP A 126 -6.78 -17.65 2.10
C ASP A 126 -7.06 -16.39 1.27
N LEU A 127 -6.11 -15.44 1.21
CA LEU A 127 -6.21 -14.28 0.29
C LEU A 127 -6.06 -14.65 -1.19
N PHE A 128 -5.34 -15.73 -1.49
CA PHE A 128 -5.04 -16.17 -2.87
C PHE A 128 -5.24 -17.67 -3.09
N LYS A 129 -5.79 -18.43 -2.13
CA LYS A 129 -6.17 -19.82 -2.37
C LYS A 129 -7.47 -19.86 -3.17
N LYS A 130 -7.34 -19.78 -4.49
CA LYS A 130 -8.36 -20.28 -5.41
C LYS A 130 -7.73 -21.36 -6.27
#